data_AF-A0A842PAC9-F1
#
_entry.id   AF-A0A842PAC9-F1
#
_cell.length_a   1.000
_cell.length_b   1.000
_cell.length_c   1.000
_cell.angle_alpha   90.00
_cell.angle_beta   90.00
_cell.angle_gamma   90.00
#
_symmetry.space_group_name_H-M   'P 1'
#
loop_
_entity.id
_entity.type
_entity.pdbx_description
1 polymer ?
#
loop_
_entity_poly.entity_id
_entity_poly.type
_entity_poly.pdbx_seq_one_letter_code
_entity_poly.pdbx_strand_id
1 'polypeptide(L)'
;MSKQNTESFDTYNTCADEIKNKILKEGIWKPYTNRIKNLLLCQDKFWELYNAESNLEKKRIVLEDLVNLQPVIAEWYNSSKKIIEFETSSGVCQ
;
A
#
# COMPACT_ATOMS: atom_id res chain seq x y z
N MET A 1 -40.55 23.03 -0.36
CA MET A 1 -39.96 22.06 0.59
C MET A 1 -38.72 21.45 -0.04
N SER A 2 -37.61 21.50 0.72
CA SER A 2 -36.30 20.85 0.58
C SER A 2 -35.80 20.43 -0.81
N LYS A 3 -34.82 21.19 -1.35
CA LYS A 3 -33.85 20.70 -2.33
C LYS A 3 -32.87 19.78 -1.57
N GLN A 4 -32.91 18.48 -1.82
CA GLN A 4 -31.86 17.58 -1.36
C GLN A 4 -30.64 17.76 -2.26
N ASN A 5 -29.63 18.45 -1.73
CA ASN A 5 -28.27 18.44 -2.27
C ASN A 5 -27.73 17.01 -2.17
N THR A 6 -27.71 16.29 -3.29
CA THR A 6 -26.78 15.18 -3.48
C THR A 6 -25.41 15.79 -3.76
N GLU A 7 -24.69 16.18 -2.70
CA GLU A 7 -23.26 16.49 -2.79
C GLU A 7 -22.51 15.20 -3.11
N SER A 8 -22.38 14.98 -4.42
CA SER A 8 -21.31 14.31 -5.16
C SER A 8 -20.24 13.62 -4.29
N PHE A 9 -20.46 12.31 -4.07
CA PHE A 9 -19.39 11.36 -3.73
C PHE A 9 -18.37 11.21 -4.89
N ASP A 10 -18.71 11.66 -6.10
CA ASP A 10 -17.89 11.52 -7.31
C ASP A 10 -16.68 12.46 -7.33
N THR A 11 -16.75 13.59 -6.63
CA THR A 11 -15.67 14.61 -6.63
C THR A 11 -14.38 14.13 -5.97
N TYR A 12 -14.46 13.19 -5.02
CA TYR A 12 -13.27 12.62 -4.37
C TYR A 12 -12.59 11.55 -5.24
N ASN A 13 -13.34 10.86 -6.09
CA ASN A 13 -12.81 9.79 -6.94
C ASN A 13 -12.04 10.34 -8.16
N THR A 14 -12.40 11.53 -8.63
CA THR A 14 -11.76 12.15 -9.81
C THR A 14 -10.26 12.40 -9.56
N CYS A 15 -9.91 12.90 -8.38
CA CYS A 15 -8.52 13.17 -8.00
C CYS A 15 -7.70 11.88 -7.83
N ALA A 16 -8.28 10.86 -7.19
CA ALA A 16 -7.60 9.57 -7.02
C ALA A 16 -7.31 8.87 -8.36
N ASP A 17 -8.27 8.89 -9.28
CA ASP A 17 -8.08 8.30 -10.61
C ASP A 17 -7.14 9.12 -11.50
N GLU A 18 -7.12 10.45 -11.38
CA GLU A 18 -6.16 11.31 -12.11
C GLU A 18 -4.71 11.11 -11.64
N ILE A 19 -4.50 11.03 -10.33
CA ILE A 19 -3.19 10.69 -9.74
C ILE A 19 -2.78 9.30 -10.23
N LYS A 20 -3.67 8.32 -10.10
CA LYS A 20 -3.42 6.96 -10.59
C LYS A 20 -3.09 6.93 -12.08
N ASN A 21 -3.74 7.73 -12.91
CA ASN A 21 -3.47 7.82 -14.35
C ASN A 21 -2.12 8.46 -14.66
N LYS A 22 -1.69 9.49 -13.91
CA LYS A 22 -0.36 10.09 -14.06
C LYS A 22 0.75 9.13 -13.65
N ILE A 23 0.63 8.50 -12.48
CA ILE A 23 1.63 7.54 -11.99
C ILE A 23 1.64 6.26 -12.86
N LEU A 24 0.50 5.85 -13.44
CA LEU A 24 0.44 4.79 -14.45
C LEU A 24 1.15 5.17 -15.76
N LYS A 25 1.02 6.43 -16.23
CA LYS A 25 1.73 6.94 -17.41
C LYS A 25 3.24 6.95 -17.22
N GLU A 26 3.72 7.30 -16.04
CA GLU A 26 5.16 7.29 -15.72
C GLU A 26 5.68 5.88 -15.40
N GLY A 27 4.80 4.87 -15.36
CA GLY A 27 5.18 3.49 -15.05
C GLY A 27 5.58 3.27 -13.60
N ILE A 28 5.42 4.26 -12.74
CA ILE A 28 5.80 4.25 -11.32
C ILE A 28 4.76 3.47 -10.49
N TRP A 29 3.48 3.47 -10.86
CA TRP A 29 2.44 2.91 -9.98
C TRP A 29 2.54 1.37 -9.86
N LYS A 30 2.82 0.71 -10.99
CA LYS A 30 2.88 -0.76 -11.08
C LYS A 30 4.03 -1.34 -10.24
N PRO A 31 5.29 -0.88 -10.34
CA PRO A 31 6.39 -1.37 -9.53
C PRO A 31 6.14 -1.25 -8.01
N TYR A 32 5.66 -0.10 -7.53
CA TYR A 32 5.49 0.14 -6.09
C TYR A 32 4.33 -0.69 -5.53
N THR A 33 3.17 -0.67 -6.19
CA THR A 33 2.02 -1.46 -5.75
C THR A 33 2.28 -2.97 -5.86
N ASN A 34 2.99 -3.44 -6.89
CA ASN A 34 3.37 -4.85 -6.99
C ASN A 34 4.38 -5.24 -5.90
N ARG A 35 5.31 -4.35 -5.54
CA ARG A 35 6.30 -4.63 -4.50
C ARG A 35 5.67 -4.74 -3.13
N ILE A 36 4.76 -3.83 -2.77
CA ILE A 36 3.97 -3.93 -1.53
C ILE A 36 3.12 -5.20 -1.54
N LYS A 37 2.40 -5.50 -2.64
CA LYS A 37 1.61 -6.74 -2.76
C LYS A 37 2.46 -7.99 -2.56
N ASN A 38 3.65 -8.04 -3.16
CA ASN A 38 4.55 -9.18 -3.01
C ASN A 38 5.06 -9.31 -1.58
N LEU A 39 5.37 -8.20 -0.89
CA LEU A 39 5.78 -8.23 0.52
C LEU A 39 4.65 -8.73 1.42
N LEU A 40 3.40 -8.30 1.18
CA LEU A 40 2.23 -8.81 1.90
C LEU A 40 2.01 -10.31 1.64
N LEU A 41 2.16 -10.78 0.41
CA LEU A 41 2.11 -12.21 0.09
C LEU A 41 3.22 -13.00 0.79
N CYS A 42 4.43 -12.44 0.93
CA CYS A 42 5.49 -13.05 1.72
C CYS A 42 5.11 -13.12 3.20
N GLN A 43 4.50 -12.07 3.75
CA GLN A 43 4.01 -12.05 5.13
C GLN A 43 2.97 -13.16 5.36
N ASP A 44 2.00 -13.31 4.44
CA ASP A 44 0.98 -14.37 4.53
C ASP A 44 1.62 -15.76 4.53
N LYS A 45 2.60 -15.99 3.65
CA LYS A 45 3.35 -17.26 3.62
C LYS A 45 4.13 -17.53 4.91
N PHE A 46 4.74 -16.52 5.51
CA PHE A 46 5.40 -16.72 6.80
C PHE A 46 4.40 -17.07 7.90
N TRP A 47 3.20 -16.48 7.90
CA TRP A 47 2.14 -16.89 8.82
C TRP A 47 1.68 -18.33 8.59
N GLU A 48 1.54 -18.76 7.34
CA GLU A 48 1.25 -20.17 7.02
C GLU A 48 2.34 -21.10 7.59
N LEU A 49 3.62 -20.78 7.37
CA LEU A 49 4.75 -21.54 7.90
C LEU A 49 4.75 -21.58 9.44
N TYR A 50 4.48 -20.45 10.09
CA TYR A 50 4.40 -20.36 11.54
C TYR A 50 3.27 -21.24 12.12
N ASN A 51 2.11 -21.26 11.44
CA ASN A 51 0.96 -22.03 11.85
C ASN A 51 1.12 -23.53 11.61
N ALA A 52 1.84 -23.92 10.54
CA ALA A 52 2.13 -25.31 10.21
C ALA A 52 3.27 -25.92 11.04
N GLU A 53 4.19 -25.09 11.54
CA GLU A 53 5.32 -25.57 12.34
C GLU A 53 4.87 -26.05 13.73
N SER A 54 5.51 -27.09 14.25
CA SER A 54 5.25 -27.66 15.59
C SER A 54 6.40 -27.43 16.56
N ASN A 55 7.62 -27.26 16.04
CA ASN A 55 8.81 -26.99 16.81
C ASN A 55 8.88 -25.50 17.21
N LEU A 56 8.97 -25.24 18.52
CA LEU A 56 8.97 -23.87 19.07
C LEU A 56 10.18 -23.03 18.64
N GLU A 57 11.34 -23.64 18.47
CA GLU A 57 12.55 -22.93 18.02
C GLU A 57 12.39 -22.48 16.57
N LYS A 58 11.88 -23.36 15.71
CA LYS A 58 11.58 -23.01 14.32
C LYS A 58 10.47 -21.97 14.21
N LYS A 59 9.43 -22.03 15.06
CA LYS A 59 8.41 -20.97 15.16
C LYS A 59 9.02 -19.61 15.50
N ARG A 60 9.99 -19.59 16.43
CA ARG A 60 10.69 -18.35 16.80
C ARG A 60 11.42 -17.75 15.60
N ILE A 61 12.14 -18.57 14.84
CA ILE A 61 12.85 -18.12 13.63
C ILE A 61 11.87 -17.51 12.61
N VAL A 62 10.75 -18.19 12.32
CA VAL A 62 9.72 -17.65 11.41
C VAL A 62 9.13 -16.34 11.93
N LEU A 63 8.94 -16.22 13.25
CA LEU A 63 8.46 -14.99 13.86
C LEU A 63 9.48 -13.85 13.77
N GLU A 64 10.77 -14.14 13.92
CA GLU A 64 11.84 -13.16 13.71
C GLU A 64 11.86 -12.66 12.26
N ASP A 65 11.70 -13.56 11.28
CA ASP A 65 11.56 -13.18 9.86
C ASP A 65 10.33 -12.29 9.61
N LEU A 66 9.18 -12.60 10.23
CA LEU A 66 7.97 -11.77 10.18
C LEU A 66 8.20 -10.37 10.73
N VAL A 67 8.87 -10.27 11.89
CA VAL A 67 9.19 -9.00 12.53
C VAL A 67 10.14 -8.19 11.66
N ASN A 68 11.18 -8.82 11.09
CA ASN A 68 12.15 -8.17 10.22
C ASN A 68 11.53 -7.70 8.88
N LEU A 69 10.44 -8.31 8.43
CA LEU A 69 9.69 -7.88 7.25
C LEU A 69 8.86 -6.60 7.50
N GLN A 70 8.39 -6.35 8.72
CA GLN A 70 7.50 -5.21 9.02
C GLN A 70 8.13 -3.84 8.70
N PRO A 71 9.38 -3.54 9.09
CA PRO A 71 10.02 -2.27 8.74
C PRO A 71 10.11 -2.04 7.24
N VAL A 72 10.37 -3.11 6.47
CA VAL A 72 10.47 -3.03 5.01
C VAL A 72 9.11 -2.65 4.41
N ILE A 73 8.03 -3.31 4.84
CA ILE A 73 6.67 -2.98 4.42
C ILE A 73 6.33 -1.51 4.76
N ALA A 74 6.63 -1.09 5.99
CA ALA A 74 6.38 0.27 6.44
C ALA A 74 7.17 1.32 5.63
N GLU A 75 8.44 1.05 5.31
CA GLU A 75 9.26 1.92 4.47
C GLU A 75 8.67 2.09 3.06
N TRP A 76 8.19 1.00 2.46
CA TRP A 76 7.54 1.07 1.15
C TRP A 76 6.23 1.88 1.20
N TYR A 77 5.41 1.71 2.24
CA TYR A 77 4.22 2.55 2.43
C TYR A 77 4.59 4.03 2.62
N ASN A 78 5.57 4.33 3.46
CA ASN A 78 6.03 5.68 3.71
C ASN A 78 6.58 6.34 2.44
N SER A 79 7.37 5.59 1.66
CA SER A 79 7.95 6.08 0.40
C SER A 79 6.87 6.34 -0.65
N SER A 80 5.91 5.42 -0.80
CA SER A 80 4.76 5.62 -1.68
C SER A 80 3.91 6.82 -1.26
N LYS A 81 3.67 7.00 0.05
CA LYS A 81 2.95 8.15 0.58
C LYS A 81 3.66 9.47 0.27
N LYS A 82 4.98 9.55 0.49
CA LYS A 82 5.79 10.75 0.20
C LYS A 82 5.72 11.15 -1.28
N ILE A 83 5.75 10.19 -2.20
CA ILE A 83 5.63 10.47 -3.64
C ILE A 83 4.27 11.11 -3.94
N ILE A 84 3.19 10.54 -3.41
CA ILE A 84 1.83 11.06 -3.59
C ILE A 84 1.70 12.47 -2.99
N GLU A 85 2.22 12.69 -1.78
CA GLU A 85 2.20 13.99 -1.11
C GLU A 85 3.04 15.03 -1.86
N PHE A 86 4.19 14.63 -2.41
CA PHE A 86 5.04 15.49 -3.24
C PHE A 86 4.34 15.95 -4.53
N GLU A 87 3.65 15.04 -5.23
CA GLU A 87 2.87 15.38 -6.43
C GLU A 87 1.71 16.34 -6.10
N THR A 88 1.06 16.13 -4.96
CA THR A 88 -0.02 17.01 -4.47
C THR A 88 0.52 18.41 -4.16
N SER A 89 1.69 18.49 -3.52
CA SER A 89 2.34 19.76 -3.14
C SER A 89 2.87 20.54 -4.33
N SER A 90 3.23 19.84 -5.41
CA SER A 90 3.79 20.43 -6.64
C SER A 90 2.71 20.99 -7.58
N GLY A 91 1.44 21.03 -7.16
CA GLY A 91 0.33 21.62 -7.92
C GLY A 91 -0.06 20.82 -9.16
N VAL A 92 0.32 19.54 -9.23
CA VAL A 92 0.01 18.68 -10.38
C VAL A 92 -1.47 18.29 -10.38
N CYS A 93 -2.16 18.35 -9.24
CA CYS A 93 -3.62 18.28 -9.16
C CYS A 93 -4.15 19.58 -8.54
N GLN A 94 -4.78 20.43 -9.35
CA GLN A 94 -5.66 21.52 -8.94
C GLN A 94 -7.06 21.24 -9.46
#